data_AF-M3ZN91-F1
#
_entry.id   AF-M3ZN91-F1
#
_cell.length_a   1.000
_cell.length_b   1.000
_cell.length_c   1.000
_cell.angle_alpha   90.00
_cell.angle_beta   90.00
_cell.angle_gamma   90.00
#
_symmetry.space_group_name_H-M   'P 1'
#
loop_
_entity.id
_entity.type
_entity.pdbx_description
1 polymer ?
#
loop_
_entity_poly.entity_id
_entity_poly.type
_entity_poly.pdbx_seq_one_letter_code
_entity_poly.pdbx_strand_id
1 'polypeptide(L)'
;MADKSCKKKANAVISQTKKRPSSSTAESSKKVEAKPKERCNSSPTKKHIDDIFAKEEQYKLLNAELEAKTSELVRQAEQLMREQSEVLSHPLSDELALETEDGDGFINSKSQPKAVQDPGMKVSKKTVTSATQSKHAGKQGKKPQCKTATSKDSHDAEALLDETDLFLAKTILGLEEMESVQNNVVDNAEDHGGSAVSDVQTRVLKAKLRIMQEEIDMLSCDYHKKEDENSKLAAKIKELEEDRVRLQRTINIQQTQTEKQKALAEESARKCDDLQLQVSALCKEVEILTRSKKQAALIHSTAEVRLNRAVEEVERLKSQLAKTKQINKDKISEEQQSKENLLAENQILKKQKTELIAGFKKQLKLIDILKRQKMHFEAAKLLSFAEEEFVKALDWGKS
;
A
#
# COMPACT_ATOMS: atom_id res chain seq x y z
N MET A 1 -52.00 -13.33 32.97
CA MET A 1 -52.03 -12.68 34.29
C MET A 1 -51.63 -11.22 34.12
N ALA A 2 -52.46 -10.32 34.66
CA ALA A 2 -52.25 -8.91 35.05
C ALA A 2 -51.38 -8.01 34.13
N ASP A 3 -51.86 -7.01 33.37
CA ASP A 3 -52.89 -5.97 33.55
C ASP A 3 -52.41 -4.71 34.31
N LYS A 4 -52.86 -3.53 33.82
CA LYS A 4 -52.75 -2.13 34.31
C LYS A 4 -51.54 -1.29 33.81
N SER A 5 -51.63 0.01 33.50
CA SER A 5 -52.73 0.98 33.30
C SER A 5 -52.13 2.38 32.99
N CYS A 6 -52.73 3.08 32.01
CA CYS A 6 -52.91 4.53 31.78
C CYS A 6 -51.98 5.61 32.41
N LYS A 7 -51.66 6.66 31.61
CA LYS A 7 -52.29 8.01 31.74
C LYS A 7 -51.96 8.99 30.59
N LYS A 8 -53.02 9.74 30.23
CA LYS A 8 -53.19 10.83 29.25
C LYS A 8 -52.31 12.07 29.51
N LYS A 9 -52.02 12.85 28.46
CA LYS A 9 -52.66 14.17 28.19
C LYS A 9 -52.15 14.82 26.89
N ALA A 10 -53.09 15.08 25.99
CA ALA A 10 -52.98 16.06 24.92
C ALA A 10 -53.22 17.48 25.48
N ASN A 11 -52.58 18.49 24.88
CA ASN A 11 -53.00 19.88 24.98
C ASN A 11 -52.91 20.51 23.58
N ALA A 12 -54.05 20.97 23.09
CA ALA A 12 -54.21 21.84 21.93
C ALA A 12 -54.83 23.15 22.44
N VAL A 13 -54.23 24.31 22.13
CA VAL A 13 -54.82 25.67 22.20
C VAL A 13 -53.97 26.53 21.24
N ILE A 14 -54.46 26.81 20.01
CA ILE A 14 -55.26 27.98 19.58
C ILE A 14 -54.43 29.28 19.45
N SER A 15 -54.21 29.63 18.18
CA SER A 15 -54.14 30.95 17.51
C SER A 15 -53.79 32.22 18.30
N GLN A 16 -52.95 33.07 17.70
CA GLN A 16 -53.42 34.40 17.28
C GLN A 16 -52.49 35.09 16.27
N THR A 17 -53.18 35.67 15.28
CA THR A 17 -52.80 36.60 14.22
C THR A 17 -52.05 37.85 14.67
N LYS A 18 -51.15 38.37 13.82
CA LYS A 18 -51.06 39.83 13.60
C LYS A 18 -50.46 40.20 12.23
N LYS A 19 -51.24 40.98 11.49
CA LYS A 19 -50.92 41.64 10.22
C LYS A 19 -50.02 42.88 10.44
N ARG A 20 -49.31 43.21 9.37
CA ARG A 20 -48.51 44.40 8.97
C ARG A 20 -49.05 45.79 9.41
N PRO A 21 -48.20 46.84 9.42
CA PRO A 21 -48.24 47.90 8.36
C PRO A 21 -46.82 48.35 7.87
N SER A 22 -46.52 48.58 6.58
CA SER A 22 -46.53 49.86 5.79
C SER A 22 -45.76 51.02 6.45
N SER A 23 -44.80 51.73 5.84
CA SER A 23 -44.86 52.67 4.68
C SER A 23 -43.44 53.24 4.38
N SER A 24 -42.93 53.31 3.13
CA SER A 24 -42.94 54.41 2.12
C SER A 24 -41.83 55.48 2.21
N THR A 25 -41.53 56.10 1.04
CA THR A 25 -40.66 57.27 0.68
C THR A 25 -39.14 56.99 0.59
N ALA A 26 -38.38 57.15 -0.51
CA ALA A 26 -38.33 57.95 -1.74
C ALA A 26 -37.08 58.88 -1.74
N GLU A 27 -36.36 58.86 -2.87
CA GLU A 27 -35.49 59.90 -3.47
C GLU A 27 -34.00 60.11 -3.08
N SER A 28 -33.15 59.73 -4.05
CA SER A 28 -32.14 60.53 -4.78
C SER A 28 -30.77 60.95 -4.17
N SER A 29 -29.73 60.61 -4.97
CA SER A 29 -28.60 61.46 -5.39
C SER A 29 -27.22 61.42 -4.70
N LYS A 30 -26.20 61.21 -5.58
CA LYS A 30 -24.77 61.65 -5.57
C LYS A 30 -23.67 60.84 -4.84
N LYS A 31 -23.02 60.02 -5.66
CA LYS A 31 -21.56 59.87 -5.92
C LYS A 31 -20.58 60.65 -5.02
N VAL A 32 -19.79 59.92 -4.22
CA VAL A 32 -18.39 60.25 -3.85
C VAL A 32 -17.57 58.95 -3.82
N GLU A 33 -16.38 59.03 -4.38
CA GLU A 33 -15.39 58.01 -4.67
C GLU A 33 -14.35 57.89 -3.54
N ALA A 34 -13.98 56.68 -3.09
CA ALA A 34 -12.62 56.35 -2.58
C ALA A 34 -12.46 54.89 -2.08
N LYS A 35 -11.50 54.19 -2.70
CA LYS A 35 -10.63 53.07 -2.24
C LYS A 35 -11.22 51.67 -1.93
N PRO A 36 -10.58 50.59 -2.44
CA PRO A 36 -10.99 49.22 -2.17
C PRO A 36 -10.50 48.77 -0.80
N LYS A 37 -11.44 48.34 0.06
CA LYS A 37 -11.13 47.62 1.30
C LYS A 37 -10.90 46.14 0.99
N GLU A 38 -9.82 45.64 1.57
CA GLU A 38 -9.35 44.27 1.57
C GLU A 38 -10.46 43.28 1.95
N ARG A 39 -10.46 42.14 1.23
CA ARG A 39 -11.39 41.03 1.41
C ARG A 39 -11.31 40.49 2.84
N CYS A 40 -12.37 40.67 3.62
CA CYS A 40 -12.61 39.86 4.80
C CYS A 40 -12.89 38.42 4.37
N ASN A 41 -12.15 37.48 4.98
CA ASN A 41 -12.36 36.05 4.87
C ASN A 41 -13.79 35.71 5.31
N SER A 42 -14.62 35.26 4.36
CA SER A 42 -15.98 34.80 4.63
C SER A 42 -15.92 33.50 5.42
N SER A 43 -16.51 33.48 6.61
CA SER A 43 -16.92 32.25 7.28
C SER A 43 -17.73 31.39 6.30
N PRO A 44 -17.54 30.06 6.26
CA PRO A 44 -18.23 29.22 5.29
C PRO A 44 -19.74 29.41 5.47
N THR A 45 -20.41 29.80 4.39
CA THR A 45 -21.86 30.00 4.38
C THR A 45 -22.53 28.69 4.73
N LYS A 46 -23.67 28.73 5.43
CA LYS A 46 -24.42 27.53 5.86
C LYS A 46 -24.63 26.50 4.74
N LYS A 47 -24.81 26.98 3.50
CA LYS A 47 -24.89 26.18 2.27
C LYS A 47 -23.64 25.35 1.95
N HIS A 48 -22.44 25.85 2.26
CA HIS A 48 -21.18 25.14 2.06
C HIS A 48 -21.01 24.00 3.08
N ILE A 49 -21.51 24.19 4.30
CA ILE A 49 -21.53 23.15 5.32
C ILE A 49 -22.50 22.03 4.92
N ASP A 50 -23.70 22.41 4.45
CA ASP A 50 -24.70 21.45 3.96
C ASP A 50 -24.20 20.65 2.73
N ASP A 51 -23.45 21.28 1.82
CA ASP A 51 -22.82 20.60 0.67
C ASP A 51 -21.71 19.61 1.08
N ILE A 52 -20.94 19.94 2.12
CA ILE A 52 -19.93 19.03 2.68
C ILE A 52 -20.60 17.80 3.30
N PHE A 53 -21.67 17.99 4.09
CA PHE A 53 -22.40 16.88 4.69
C PHE A 53 -23.03 15.96 3.64
N ALA A 54 -23.58 16.52 2.56
CA ALA A 54 -24.12 15.71 1.46
C ALA A 54 -23.02 14.87 0.78
N LYS A 55 -21.83 15.42 0.58
CA LYS A 55 -20.68 14.67 0.04
C LYS A 55 -20.17 13.60 1.00
N GLU A 56 -20.13 13.89 2.29
CA GLU A 56 -19.74 12.91 3.32
C GLU A 56 -20.69 11.70 3.31
N GLU A 57 -22.00 11.94 3.21
CA GLU A 57 -22.99 10.87 3.11
C GLU A 57 -22.82 10.02 1.85
N GLN A 58 -22.55 10.65 0.70
CA GLN A 58 -22.25 9.93 -0.55
C GLN A 58 -20.98 9.07 -0.45
N TYR A 59 -19.90 9.60 0.15
CA TYR A 59 -18.68 8.82 0.36
C TYR A 59 -18.89 7.64 1.30
N LYS A 60 -19.75 7.81 2.31
CA LYS A 60 -20.10 6.73 3.23
C LYS A 60 -20.86 5.60 2.52
N LEU A 61 -21.80 5.93 1.64
CA LEU A 61 -22.50 4.95 0.81
C LEU A 61 -21.55 4.23 -0.16
N LEU A 62 -20.67 4.97 -0.82
CA LEU A 62 -19.68 4.39 -1.73
C LEU A 62 -18.70 3.46 -1.01
N ASN A 63 -18.25 3.84 0.19
CA ASN A 63 -17.40 2.98 1.01
C ASN A 63 -18.12 1.70 1.45
N ALA A 64 -19.40 1.78 1.81
CA ALA A 64 -20.19 0.60 2.14
C ALA A 64 -20.36 -0.34 0.93
N GLU A 65 -20.53 0.21 -0.28
CA GLU A 65 -20.58 -0.59 -1.51
C GLU A 65 -19.23 -1.23 -1.83
N LEU A 66 -18.13 -0.50 -1.64
CA LEU A 66 -16.77 -1.04 -1.81
C LEU A 66 -16.51 -2.18 -0.82
N GLU A 67 -16.87 -2.00 0.45
CA GLU A 67 -16.72 -3.03 1.48
C GLU A 67 -17.57 -4.27 1.17
N ALA A 68 -18.79 -4.09 0.65
CA ALA A 68 -19.63 -5.19 0.19
C ALA A 68 -18.99 -5.95 -1.00
N LYS A 69 -18.44 -5.23 -1.99
CA LYS A 69 -17.74 -5.84 -3.13
C LYS A 69 -16.47 -6.57 -2.70
N THR A 70 -15.71 -5.99 -1.76
CA THR A 70 -14.52 -6.65 -1.18
C THR A 70 -14.92 -7.92 -0.43
N SER A 71 -16.00 -7.87 0.35
CA SER A 71 -16.51 -9.04 1.07
C SER A 71 -16.95 -10.15 0.11
N GLU A 72 -17.60 -9.81 -1.00
CA GLU A 72 -18.02 -10.77 -2.02
C GLU A 72 -16.82 -11.37 -2.76
N LEU A 73 -15.82 -10.56 -3.11
CA LEU A 73 -14.59 -11.07 -3.74
C LEU A 73 -13.82 -12.03 -2.83
N VAL A 74 -13.73 -11.70 -1.53
CA VAL A 74 -13.13 -12.58 -0.52
C VAL A 74 -13.94 -13.88 -0.40
N ARG A 75 -15.27 -13.81 -0.37
CA ARG A 75 -16.14 -15.00 -0.34
C ARG A 75 -15.92 -15.90 -1.56
N GLN A 76 -15.76 -15.33 -2.75
CA GLN A 76 -15.46 -16.07 -3.98
C GLN A 76 -14.07 -16.71 -3.92
N ALA A 77 -13.06 -16.00 -3.44
CA ALA A 77 -11.70 -16.54 -3.26
C ALA A 77 -11.68 -17.70 -2.25
N GLU A 78 -12.38 -17.55 -1.11
CA GLU A 78 -12.54 -18.61 -0.13
C GLU A 78 -13.28 -19.82 -0.71
N GLN A 79 -14.29 -19.61 -1.54
CA GLN A 79 -15.04 -20.68 -2.18
C GLN A 79 -14.15 -21.48 -3.15
N LEU A 80 -13.38 -20.80 -4.00
CA LEU A 80 -12.40 -21.44 -4.89
C LEU A 80 -11.32 -22.20 -4.12
N MET A 81 -10.83 -21.62 -3.02
CA MET A 81 -9.88 -22.32 -2.14
C MET A 81 -10.50 -23.56 -1.48
N ARG A 82 -11.76 -23.48 -1.05
CA ARG A 82 -12.50 -24.62 -0.51
C ARG A 82 -12.68 -25.71 -1.57
N GLU A 83 -13.12 -25.36 -2.78
CA GLU A 83 -13.28 -26.29 -3.90
C GLU A 83 -11.95 -26.94 -4.28
N GLN A 84 -10.86 -26.17 -4.36
CA GLN A 84 -9.53 -26.71 -4.61
C GLN A 84 -9.10 -27.66 -3.47
N SER A 85 -9.36 -27.29 -2.22
CA SER A 85 -9.05 -28.14 -1.07
C SER A 85 -9.90 -29.41 -1.03
N GLU A 86 -11.15 -29.37 -1.49
CA GLU A 86 -12.07 -30.51 -1.57
C GLU A 86 -11.64 -31.48 -2.68
N VAL A 87 -11.24 -30.96 -3.85
CA VAL A 87 -10.64 -31.75 -4.95
C VAL A 87 -9.32 -32.41 -4.52
N LEU A 88 -8.51 -31.73 -3.71
CA LEU A 88 -7.24 -32.28 -3.19
C LEU A 88 -7.43 -33.21 -1.98
N SER A 89 -8.56 -33.11 -1.26
CA SER A 89 -8.84 -33.91 -0.05
C SER A 89 -9.77 -35.09 -0.30
N HIS A 90 -10.37 -35.21 -1.48
CA HIS A 90 -10.86 -36.49 -1.97
C HIS A 90 -9.65 -37.39 -2.28
N PRO A 91 -9.43 -38.46 -1.49
CA PRO A 91 -8.48 -39.48 -1.89
C PRO A 91 -9.04 -40.10 -3.18
N LEU A 92 -8.17 -40.33 -4.17
CA LEU A 92 -8.41 -41.28 -5.25
C LEU A 92 -8.62 -42.67 -4.62
N SER A 93 -9.79 -42.91 -4.06
CA SER A 93 -10.29 -44.21 -3.67
C SER A 93 -11.13 -44.68 -4.85
N ASP A 94 -10.49 -45.44 -5.73
CA ASP A 94 -11.02 -46.59 -6.48
C ASP A 94 -10.35 -46.70 -7.85
N GLU A 95 -9.07 -47.10 -7.88
CA GLU A 95 -8.54 -48.09 -8.84
C GLU A 95 -7.04 -48.33 -8.60
N LEU A 96 -6.67 -49.61 -8.61
CA LEU A 96 -5.31 -50.18 -8.64
C LEU A 96 -4.57 -50.29 -7.29
N ALA A 97 -5.06 -51.22 -6.47
CA ALA A 97 -4.18 -52.06 -5.67
C ALA A 97 -3.41 -53.00 -6.61
N LEU A 98 -2.11 -52.75 -6.80
CA LEU A 98 -1.17 -53.78 -7.22
C LEU A 98 0.09 -53.65 -6.37
N GLU A 99 0.33 -54.73 -5.65
CA GLU A 99 1.46 -54.98 -4.79
C GLU A 99 2.79 -54.66 -5.49
N THR A 100 3.68 -53.96 -4.81
CA THR A 100 5.08 -54.37 -4.82
C THR A 100 5.71 -53.95 -3.51
N GLU A 101 6.11 -54.98 -2.78
CA GLU A 101 6.95 -54.97 -1.59
C GLU A 101 8.30 -54.29 -1.85
N ASP A 102 8.94 -53.95 -0.72
CA ASP A 102 10.37 -53.68 -0.51
C ASP A 102 10.91 -52.26 -0.69
N GLY A 103 11.47 -51.74 0.41
CA GLY A 103 12.67 -50.92 0.35
C GLY A 103 12.75 -49.69 1.27
N ASP A 104 12.81 -49.93 2.58
CA ASP A 104 13.70 -49.30 3.58
C ASP A 104 13.98 -47.77 3.55
N GLY A 105 13.75 -47.09 4.70
CA GLY A 105 14.30 -45.75 4.91
C GLY A 105 13.61 -44.81 5.90
N PHE A 106 13.84 -45.04 7.20
CA PHE A 106 13.95 -44.03 8.28
C PHE A 106 12.72 -43.22 8.79
N ILE A 107 12.22 -43.69 9.94
CA ILE A 107 12.00 -42.97 11.22
C ILE A 107 11.42 -41.54 11.20
N ASN A 108 10.13 -41.47 11.52
CA ASN A 108 9.47 -40.61 12.51
C ASN A 108 10.16 -39.31 12.98
N SER A 109 9.45 -38.18 12.84
CA SER A 109 9.22 -37.28 13.99
C SER A 109 7.94 -36.45 13.81
N LYS A 110 6.94 -36.73 14.65
CA LYS A 110 5.88 -35.79 15.04
C LYS A 110 6.51 -34.58 15.76
N SER A 111 6.03 -33.36 15.50
CA SER A 111 5.19 -32.59 16.44
C SER A 111 5.19 -31.07 16.17
N GLN A 112 4.00 -30.57 15.83
CA GLN A 112 3.34 -29.30 16.21
C GLN A 112 4.01 -27.90 16.13
N PRO A 113 3.18 -26.85 15.90
CA PRO A 113 3.61 -25.48 15.66
C PRO A 113 3.74 -24.69 16.98
N LYS A 114 4.63 -23.69 16.99
CA LYS A 114 4.61 -22.61 17.99
C LYS A 114 4.66 -21.24 17.30
N ALA A 115 3.62 -20.47 17.56
CA ALA A 115 3.66 -19.02 17.47
C ALA A 115 4.52 -18.44 18.60
N VAL A 116 5.01 -17.20 18.40
CA VAL A 116 5.04 -16.06 19.34
C VAL A 116 6.31 -15.19 19.18
N GLN A 117 6.05 -13.95 18.76
CA GLN A 117 6.70 -12.66 19.08
C GLN A 117 8.03 -12.18 18.45
N ASP A 118 7.86 -10.99 17.85
CA ASP A 118 8.73 -9.81 17.69
C ASP A 118 9.98 -9.72 18.59
N PRO A 119 11.06 -9.06 18.11
CA PRO A 119 11.40 -7.79 18.78
C PRO A 119 11.96 -6.68 17.87
N GLY A 120 11.58 -5.46 18.23
CA GLY A 120 12.05 -4.22 17.63
C GLY A 120 13.50 -3.80 17.96
N MET A 121 14.01 -2.98 17.05
CA MET A 121 15.00 -1.90 17.13
C MET A 121 16.15 -2.01 18.15
N LYS A 122 17.40 -1.94 17.63
CA LYS A 122 18.39 -0.96 18.13
C LYS A 122 19.51 -0.66 17.12
N VAL A 123 19.88 0.61 17.18
CA VAL A 123 20.80 1.42 16.37
C VAL A 123 22.25 0.97 16.49
N SER A 124 23.04 1.12 15.43
CA SER A 124 24.48 1.38 15.54
C SER A 124 24.95 2.34 14.43
N LYS A 125 25.38 3.53 14.86
CA LYS A 125 26.13 4.51 14.08
C LYS A 125 27.58 4.03 13.95
N LYS A 126 28.17 4.16 12.76
CA LYS A 126 29.59 4.54 12.63
C LYS A 126 29.83 5.32 11.35
N THR A 127 30.70 6.31 11.49
CA THR A 127 30.90 7.48 10.65
C THR A 127 32.38 7.52 10.26
N VAL A 128 32.62 7.57 8.94
CA VAL A 128 33.60 8.40 8.18
C VAL A 128 35.11 8.08 8.20
N THR A 129 35.70 8.41 7.02
CA THR A 129 37.08 8.80 6.63
C THR A 129 37.81 7.75 5.76
N SER A 130 38.59 8.05 4.71
CA SER A 130 38.66 9.10 3.67
C SER A 130 39.93 8.83 2.82
N ALA A 131 39.91 9.24 1.54
CA ALA A 131 41.08 9.58 0.69
C ALA A 131 41.94 8.40 0.16
N THR A 132 42.66 8.42 -0.98
CA THR A 132 43.06 9.46 -1.95
C THR A 132 43.55 8.79 -3.26
N GLN A 133 43.31 9.46 -4.40
CA GLN A 133 44.06 9.54 -5.69
C GLN A 133 45.13 8.50 -6.10
N SER A 134 45.13 8.13 -7.40
CA SER A 134 46.30 8.35 -8.30
C SER A 134 45.99 7.96 -9.77
N LYS A 135 46.57 8.71 -10.71
CA LYS A 135 46.64 8.43 -12.16
C LYS A 135 47.95 7.67 -12.45
N HIS A 136 48.03 6.89 -13.54
CA HIS A 136 49.08 6.98 -14.57
C HIS A 136 48.96 5.85 -15.62
N ALA A 137 49.40 6.18 -16.84
CA ALA A 137 49.41 5.38 -18.06
C ALA A 137 50.63 4.45 -18.14
N GLY A 138 50.56 3.41 -18.99
CA GLY A 138 51.75 2.63 -19.38
C GLY A 138 51.44 1.39 -20.22
N LYS A 139 52.21 1.17 -21.27
CA LYS A 139 52.00 0.27 -22.42
C LYS A 139 52.63 -1.13 -22.26
N GLN A 140 52.08 -2.07 -23.03
CA GLN A 140 52.69 -3.22 -23.75
C GLN A 140 53.18 -4.49 -23.02
N GLY A 141 52.78 -5.66 -23.55
CA GLY A 141 53.65 -6.86 -23.59
C GLY A 141 53.00 -8.27 -23.60
N LYS A 142 52.73 -8.81 -24.80
CA LYS A 142 52.85 -10.22 -25.28
C LYS A 142 52.02 -11.42 -24.72
N LYS A 143 51.46 -12.15 -25.71
CA LYS A 143 50.81 -13.51 -25.86
C LYS A 143 51.59 -14.70 -25.22
N PRO A 144 51.06 -15.98 -25.12
CA PRO A 144 50.23 -16.71 -26.13
C PRO A 144 49.21 -17.82 -25.70
N GLN A 145 48.43 -18.27 -26.72
CA GLN A 145 47.78 -19.59 -27.00
C GLN A 145 46.82 -20.25 -25.96
N CYS A 146 45.67 -20.83 -26.34
CA CYS A 146 45.51 -22.05 -27.14
C CYS A 146 44.17 -22.16 -27.89
N LYS A 147 44.15 -22.98 -28.94
CA LYS A 147 43.03 -23.34 -29.84
C LYS A 147 42.63 -24.80 -29.61
N THR A 148 41.33 -25.11 -29.71
CA THR A 148 40.73 -26.41 -30.11
C THR A 148 39.28 -26.08 -30.55
N ALA A 149 38.82 -26.23 -31.82
CA ALA A 149 38.43 -27.46 -32.55
C ALA A 149 37.46 -28.33 -31.71
N THR A 150 36.31 -28.85 -32.13
CA THR A 150 35.65 -29.17 -33.42
C THR A 150 34.18 -29.49 -33.05
N SER A 151 33.15 -29.38 -33.90
CA SER A 151 32.78 -30.38 -34.91
C SER A 151 31.51 -29.93 -35.64
N LYS A 152 31.44 -30.26 -36.92
CA LYS A 152 30.40 -29.95 -37.88
C LYS A 152 30.28 -31.22 -38.72
N ASP A 153 29.32 -32.08 -38.42
CA ASP A 153 29.15 -33.35 -39.13
C ASP A 153 27.74 -33.44 -39.72
N SER A 154 27.72 -33.33 -41.05
CA SER A 154 26.67 -33.84 -41.93
C SER A 154 27.36 -34.06 -43.28
N HIS A 155 27.09 -35.21 -43.91
CA HIS A 155 27.62 -35.75 -45.18
C HIS A 155 28.70 -36.82 -45.01
N ASP A 156 28.25 -38.07 -44.82
CA ASP A 156 29.00 -39.25 -45.26
C ASP A 156 28.06 -40.47 -45.31
N ALA A 157 27.18 -40.47 -46.32
CA ALA A 157 26.38 -41.65 -46.69
C ALA A 157 26.62 -42.09 -48.15
N GLU A 158 27.30 -41.27 -48.96
CA GLU A 158 27.51 -41.54 -50.38
C GLU A 158 28.81 -42.35 -50.65
N ALA A 159 29.82 -42.24 -49.78
CA ALA A 159 31.15 -42.83 -50.03
C ALA A 159 31.26 -44.34 -49.76
N LEU A 160 30.32 -44.92 -48.98
CA LEU A 160 30.37 -46.34 -48.60
C LEU A 160 29.81 -47.25 -49.70
N LEU A 161 28.96 -46.72 -50.59
CA LEU A 161 28.39 -47.48 -51.71
C LEU A 161 29.46 -47.81 -52.78
N ASP A 162 30.46 -46.94 -52.94
CA ASP A 162 31.49 -47.06 -53.98
C ASP A 162 32.50 -48.18 -53.67
N GLU A 163 32.78 -48.45 -52.39
CA GLU A 163 33.71 -49.51 -51.97
C GLU A 163 33.07 -50.90 -52.07
N THR A 164 31.74 -51.00 -51.87
CA THR A 164 30.99 -52.25 -52.08
C THR A 164 30.83 -52.59 -53.56
N ASP A 165 30.63 -51.59 -54.43
CA ASP A 165 30.52 -51.79 -55.88
C ASP A 165 31.87 -52.21 -56.50
N LEU A 166 32.99 -51.71 -55.97
CA LEU A 166 34.34 -52.09 -56.42
C LEU A 166 34.68 -53.56 -56.08
N PHE A 167 34.20 -54.07 -54.94
CA PHE A 167 34.42 -55.46 -54.53
C PHE A 167 33.57 -56.45 -55.36
N LEU A 168 32.33 -56.06 -55.70
CA LEU A 168 31.44 -56.84 -56.54
C LEU A 168 31.97 -56.93 -57.99
N ALA A 169 32.44 -55.82 -58.56
CA ALA A 169 33.04 -55.78 -59.89
C ALA A 169 34.31 -56.66 -59.99
N LYS A 170 35.14 -56.68 -58.93
CA LYS A 170 36.35 -57.50 -58.88
C LYS A 170 36.06 -59.00 -58.76
N THR A 171 34.95 -59.35 -58.11
CA THR A 171 34.52 -60.74 -57.96
C THR A 171 33.92 -61.30 -59.24
N ILE A 172 33.19 -60.48 -60.01
CA ILE A 172 32.62 -60.87 -61.31
C ILE A 172 33.72 -61.11 -62.35
N LEU A 173 34.73 -60.24 -62.43
CA LEU A 173 35.89 -60.43 -63.32
C LEU A 173 36.70 -61.69 -63.00
N GLY A 174 36.81 -62.08 -61.71
CA GLY A 174 37.50 -63.31 -61.31
C GLY A 174 36.75 -64.60 -61.67
N LEU A 175 35.43 -64.54 -61.86
CA LEU A 175 34.61 -65.68 -62.29
C LEU A 175 34.61 -65.85 -63.82
N GLU A 176 34.61 -64.76 -64.59
CA GLU A 176 34.72 -64.82 -66.06
C GLU A 176 36.10 -65.32 -66.54
N GLU A 177 37.15 -65.13 -65.75
CA GLU A 177 38.51 -65.61 -66.08
C GLU A 177 38.72 -67.12 -65.84
N MET A 178 37.87 -67.75 -65.00
CA MET A 178 37.94 -69.18 -64.66
C MET A 178 37.06 -70.08 -65.57
N GLU A 179 36.07 -69.52 -66.27
CA GLU A 179 35.15 -70.27 -67.14
C GLU A 179 35.70 -70.48 -68.57
N SER A 180 36.84 -69.87 -68.91
CA SER A 180 37.46 -69.93 -70.26
C SER A 180 38.46 -71.09 -70.46
N VAL A 181 38.83 -71.83 -69.41
CA VAL A 181 39.99 -72.76 -69.44
C VAL A 181 39.62 -74.25 -69.44
N GLN A 182 38.34 -74.62 -69.65
CA GLN A 182 37.99 -76.04 -69.63
C GLN A 182 37.02 -76.47 -70.72
N ASN A 183 37.52 -76.47 -71.96
CA ASN A 183 36.97 -77.27 -73.05
C ASN A 183 38.12 -77.73 -73.97
N ASN A 184 38.91 -78.70 -73.51
CA ASN A 184 39.81 -79.49 -74.35
C ASN A 184 40.21 -80.77 -73.64
N VAL A 185 39.38 -81.81 -73.74
CA VAL A 185 39.86 -83.21 -73.73
C VAL A 185 39.02 -83.99 -74.74
N VAL A 186 39.69 -84.31 -75.84
CA VAL A 186 39.36 -85.36 -76.80
C VAL A 186 39.38 -86.70 -76.06
N ASP A 187 38.42 -87.60 -76.32
CA ASP A 187 38.74 -89.02 -76.21
C ASP A 187 38.18 -89.82 -77.39
N ASN A 188 39.11 -90.58 -77.96
CA ASN A 188 39.01 -91.43 -79.15
C ASN A 188 38.69 -92.86 -78.71
N ALA A 189 38.11 -93.63 -79.64
CA ALA A 189 38.29 -95.07 -79.85
C ALA A 189 37.96 -96.01 -78.67
N GLU A 190 36.89 -96.79 -78.77
CA GLU A 190 36.96 -98.19 -79.27
C GLU A 190 37.99 -99.02 -78.47
N ASP A 191 37.54 -99.61 -77.36
CA ASP A 191 37.22 -101.04 -77.26
C ASP A 191 38.32 -101.94 -77.82
N HIS A 192 39.04 -102.65 -76.93
CA HIS A 192 39.51 -104.04 -77.10
C HIS A 192 40.14 -104.56 -75.78
N GLY A 193 39.43 -105.42 -75.05
CA GLY A 193 40.00 -106.53 -74.27
C GLY A 193 40.32 -106.32 -72.77
N GLY A 194 39.42 -106.77 -71.87
CA GLY A 194 39.79 -107.09 -70.48
C GLY A 194 38.64 -107.18 -69.46
N SER A 195 37.92 -108.31 -69.39
CA SER A 195 36.82 -108.54 -68.44
C SER A 195 37.20 -108.44 -66.94
N ALA A 196 38.47 -108.63 -66.58
CA ALA A 196 38.96 -108.42 -65.19
C ALA A 196 39.31 -106.94 -64.89
N VAL A 197 39.66 -106.16 -65.92
CA VAL A 197 39.97 -104.71 -65.79
C VAL A 197 38.67 -103.92 -65.61
N SER A 198 37.60 -104.34 -66.27
CA SER A 198 36.25 -103.78 -66.14
C SER A 198 35.66 -103.94 -64.72
N ASP A 199 35.91 -105.07 -64.05
CA ASP A 199 35.38 -105.33 -62.69
C ASP A 199 36.12 -104.53 -61.59
N VAL A 200 37.43 -104.32 -61.76
CA VAL A 200 38.23 -103.44 -60.89
C VAL A 200 37.84 -101.97 -61.09
N GLN A 201 37.68 -101.54 -62.35
CA GLN A 201 37.21 -100.19 -62.67
C GLN A 201 35.83 -99.91 -62.09
N THR A 202 34.93 -100.91 -62.08
CA THR A 202 33.59 -100.81 -61.47
C THR A 202 33.65 -100.62 -59.95
N ARG A 203 34.55 -101.31 -59.23
CA ARG A 203 34.73 -101.11 -57.77
C ARG A 203 35.30 -99.74 -57.43
N VAL A 204 36.26 -99.25 -58.22
CA VAL A 204 36.83 -97.91 -58.05
C VAL A 204 35.77 -96.83 -58.27
N LEU A 205 34.96 -96.94 -59.33
CA LEU A 205 33.86 -96.02 -59.59
C LEU A 205 32.81 -96.05 -58.48
N LYS A 206 32.47 -97.22 -57.94
CA LYS A 206 31.55 -97.37 -56.81
C LYS A 206 32.10 -96.78 -55.50
N ALA A 207 33.40 -96.92 -55.26
CA ALA A 207 34.08 -96.28 -54.13
C ALA A 207 34.08 -94.75 -54.28
N LYS A 208 34.38 -94.23 -55.47
CA LYS A 208 34.32 -92.79 -55.77
C LYS A 208 32.90 -92.24 -55.60
N LEU A 209 31.88 -92.97 -56.06
CA LEU A 209 30.48 -92.59 -55.86
C LEU A 209 30.12 -92.55 -54.37
N ARG A 210 30.59 -93.52 -53.56
CA ARG A 210 30.38 -93.50 -52.11
C ARG A 210 31.09 -92.31 -51.44
N ILE A 211 32.35 -92.03 -51.78
CA ILE A 211 33.08 -90.87 -51.25
C ILE A 211 32.36 -89.58 -51.63
N MET A 212 31.96 -89.43 -52.90
CA MET A 212 31.20 -88.27 -53.36
C MET A 212 29.84 -88.16 -52.67
N GLN A 213 29.16 -89.28 -52.36
CA GLN A 213 27.91 -89.28 -51.61
C GLN A 213 28.13 -88.83 -50.16
N GLU A 214 29.17 -89.35 -49.48
CA GLU A 214 29.53 -88.93 -48.12
C GLU A 214 29.93 -87.44 -48.08
N GLU A 215 30.64 -86.94 -49.10
CA GLU A 215 30.97 -85.51 -49.25
C GLU A 215 29.70 -84.66 -49.44
N ILE A 216 28.75 -85.09 -50.26
CA ILE A 216 27.45 -84.40 -50.43
C ILE A 216 26.66 -84.39 -49.13
N ASP A 217 26.59 -85.51 -48.41
CA ASP A 217 25.87 -85.62 -47.14
C ASP A 217 26.51 -84.73 -46.06
N MET A 218 27.85 -84.70 -46.00
CA MET A 218 28.60 -83.82 -45.11
C MET A 218 28.37 -82.34 -45.43
N LEU A 219 28.50 -81.95 -46.71
CA LEU A 219 28.23 -80.58 -47.17
C LEU A 219 26.78 -80.17 -46.89
N SER A 220 25.82 -81.09 -47.03
CA SER A 220 24.41 -80.85 -46.73
C SER A 220 24.18 -80.62 -45.23
N CYS A 221 24.80 -81.44 -44.37
CA CYS A 221 24.73 -81.25 -42.91
C CYS A 221 25.33 -79.90 -42.49
N ASP A 222 26.47 -79.51 -43.05
CA ASP A 222 27.11 -78.23 -42.74
C ASP A 222 26.32 -77.04 -43.30
N TYR A 223 25.72 -77.19 -44.49
CA TYR A 223 24.78 -76.21 -45.03
C TYR A 223 23.59 -76.00 -44.09
N HIS A 224 22.97 -77.08 -43.58
CA HIS A 224 21.86 -76.96 -42.63
C HIS A 224 22.26 -76.28 -41.32
N LYS A 225 23.45 -76.58 -40.77
CA LYS A 225 23.94 -75.86 -39.57
C LYS A 225 24.13 -74.37 -39.83
N LYS A 226 24.66 -74.01 -41.01
CA LYS A 226 24.84 -72.62 -41.41
C LYS A 226 23.51 -71.92 -41.65
N GLU A 227 22.52 -72.61 -42.18
CA GLU A 227 21.15 -72.09 -42.34
C GLU A 227 20.48 -71.84 -40.99
N ASP A 228 20.67 -72.73 -40.01
CA ASP A 228 20.18 -72.55 -38.64
C ASP A 228 20.88 -71.36 -37.94
N GLU A 229 22.19 -71.23 -38.10
CA GLU A 229 22.96 -70.07 -37.61
C GLU A 229 22.50 -68.76 -38.27
N ASN A 230 22.29 -68.77 -39.58
CA ASN A 230 21.79 -67.63 -40.34
C ASN A 230 20.38 -67.22 -39.87
N SER A 231 19.50 -68.20 -39.66
CA SER A 231 18.16 -67.98 -39.10
C SER A 231 18.21 -67.34 -37.70
N LYS A 232 19.14 -67.77 -36.84
CA LYS A 232 19.36 -67.18 -35.51
C LYS A 232 19.89 -65.75 -35.58
N LEU A 233 20.87 -65.50 -36.47
CA LEU A 233 21.42 -64.15 -36.67
C LEU A 233 20.35 -63.20 -37.23
N ALA A 234 19.55 -63.65 -38.19
CA ALA A 234 18.42 -62.87 -38.72
C ALA A 234 17.40 -62.53 -37.64
N ALA A 235 17.05 -63.49 -36.77
CA ALA A 235 16.19 -63.24 -35.62
C ALA A 235 16.79 -62.20 -34.66
N LYS A 236 18.11 -62.26 -34.42
CA LYS A 236 18.79 -61.30 -33.54
C LYS A 236 18.85 -59.90 -34.13
N ILE A 237 19.08 -59.77 -35.45
CA ILE A 237 19.03 -58.48 -36.14
C ILE A 237 17.65 -57.85 -36.00
N LYS A 238 16.59 -58.63 -36.21
CA LYS A 238 15.21 -58.15 -36.07
C LYS A 238 14.91 -57.67 -34.63
N GLU A 239 15.34 -58.42 -33.61
CA GLU A 239 15.19 -58.01 -32.21
C GLU A 239 15.91 -56.68 -31.92
N LEU A 240 17.16 -56.53 -32.39
CA LEU A 240 17.93 -55.30 -32.23
C LEU A 240 17.33 -54.10 -32.98
N GLU A 241 16.73 -54.33 -34.16
CA GLU A 241 16.01 -53.30 -34.91
C GLU A 241 14.74 -52.83 -34.18
N GLU A 242 13.97 -53.76 -33.63
CA GLU A 242 12.80 -53.46 -32.79
C GLU A 242 13.23 -52.67 -31.53
N ASP A 243 14.33 -53.07 -30.88
CA ASP A 243 14.93 -52.34 -29.76
C ASP A 243 15.37 -50.93 -30.14
N ARG A 244 16.05 -50.77 -31.28
CA ARG A 244 16.46 -49.46 -31.78
C ARG A 244 15.25 -48.55 -31.97
N VAL A 245 14.16 -49.05 -32.53
CA VAL A 245 12.92 -48.27 -32.71
C VAL A 245 12.27 -47.93 -31.37
N ARG A 246 12.24 -48.85 -30.40
CA ARG A 246 11.74 -48.59 -29.04
C ARG A 246 12.56 -47.51 -28.32
N LEU A 247 13.88 -47.62 -28.36
CA LEU A 247 14.78 -46.63 -27.77
C LEU A 247 14.64 -45.28 -28.45
N GLN A 248 14.56 -45.23 -29.78
CA GLN A 248 14.36 -43.99 -30.52
C GLN A 248 13.06 -43.28 -30.12
N ARG A 249 11.95 -44.02 -29.93
CA ARG A 249 10.69 -43.45 -29.42
C ARG A 249 10.86 -42.87 -28.01
N THR A 250 11.57 -43.59 -27.13
CA THR A 250 11.83 -43.15 -25.75
C THR A 250 12.67 -41.88 -25.72
N ILE A 251 13.74 -41.80 -26.54
CA ILE A 251 14.57 -40.61 -26.71
C ILE A 251 13.73 -39.42 -27.15
N ASN A 252 12.88 -39.60 -28.18
CA ASN A 252 12.02 -38.52 -28.67
C ASN A 252 11.05 -38.01 -27.57
N ILE A 253 10.45 -38.93 -26.80
CA ILE A 253 9.56 -38.55 -25.69
C ILE A 253 10.34 -37.77 -24.62
N GLN A 254 11.49 -38.28 -24.18
CA GLN A 254 12.31 -37.62 -23.16
C GLN A 254 12.84 -36.25 -23.65
N GLN A 255 13.16 -36.12 -24.93
CA GLN A 255 13.55 -34.86 -25.54
C GLN A 255 12.41 -33.83 -25.45
N THR A 256 11.19 -34.20 -25.87
CA THR A 256 10.04 -33.28 -25.76
C THR A 256 9.72 -32.90 -24.31
N GLN A 257 9.89 -33.83 -23.36
CA GLN A 257 9.70 -33.57 -21.94
C GLN A 257 10.76 -32.59 -21.39
N THR A 258 12.02 -32.75 -21.80
CA THR A 258 13.12 -31.87 -21.41
C THR A 258 12.90 -30.46 -21.94
N GLU A 259 12.49 -30.32 -23.22
CA GLU A 259 12.16 -29.05 -23.83
C GLU A 259 10.99 -28.36 -23.11
N LYS A 260 9.95 -29.10 -22.75
CA LYS A 260 8.82 -28.58 -21.96
C LYS A 260 9.26 -28.10 -20.57
N GLN A 261 10.07 -28.87 -19.86
CA GLN A 261 10.58 -28.47 -18.54
C GLN A 261 11.48 -27.23 -18.63
N LYS A 262 12.31 -27.15 -19.68
CA LYS A 262 13.14 -25.98 -19.96
C LYS A 262 12.28 -24.73 -20.20
N ALA A 263 11.23 -24.83 -21.02
CA ALA A 263 10.32 -23.73 -21.28
C ALA A 263 9.62 -23.24 -20.00
N LEU A 264 9.15 -24.16 -19.14
CA LEU A 264 8.54 -23.81 -17.85
C LEU A 264 9.54 -23.15 -16.89
N ALA A 265 10.79 -23.61 -16.87
CA ALA A 265 11.85 -22.99 -16.06
C ALA A 265 12.17 -21.57 -16.54
N GLU A 266 12.25 -21.36 -17.85
CA GLU A 266 12.46 -20.03 -18.45
C GLU A 266 11.29 -19.09 -18.18
N GLU A 267 10.04 -19.56 -18.26
CA GLU A 267 8.85 -18.77 -17.94
C GLU A 267 8.83 -18.37 -16.46
N SER A 268 9.12 -19.32 -15.56
CA SER A 268 9.24 -19.02 -14.12
C SER A 268 10.37 -18.04 -13.83
N ALA A 269 11.51 -18.15 -14.52
CA ALA A 269 12.63 -17.22 -14.37
C ALA A 269 12.23 -15.80 -14.79
N ARG A 270 11.56 -15.63 -15.94
CA ARG A 270 11.03 -14.34 -16.39
C ARG A 270 10.05 -13.75 -15.38
N LYS A 271 9.15 -14.56 -14.83
CA LYS A 271 8.20 -14.12 -13.80
C LYS A 271 8.91 -13.67 -12.52
N CYS A 272 9.98 -14.34 -12.11
CA CYS A 272 10.81 -13.91 -10.99
C CYS A 272 11.48 -12.55 -11.26
N ASP A 273 12.04 -12.36 -12.46
CA ASP A 273 12.66 -11.08 -12.86
C ASP A 273 11.62 -9.93 -12.86
N ASP A 274 10.44 -10.16 -13.41
CA ASP A 274 9.33 -9.19 -13.42
C ASP A 274 8.87 -8.82 -12.02
N LEU A 275 8.74 -9.81 -11.12
CA LEU A 275 8.41 -9.57 -9.72
C LEU A 275 9.54 -8.81 -9.00
N GLN A 276 10.80 -9.11 -9.30
CA GLN A 276 11.94 -8.41 -8.73
C GLN A 276 12.00 -6.93 -9.18
N LEU A 277 11.64 -6.65 -10.43
CA LEU A 277 11.48 -5.28 -10.93
C LEU A 277 10.34 -4.54 -10.22
N GLN A 278 9.19 -5.19 -10.02
CA GLN A 278 8.06 -4.61 -9.28
C GLN A 278 8.41 -4.32 -7.82
N VAL A 279 9.05 -5.26 -7.11
CA VAL A 279 9.53 -5.06 -5.73
C VAL A 279 10.51 -3.88 -5.68
N SER A 280 11.42 -3.78 -6.65
CA SER A 280 12.37 -2.68 -6.73
C SER A 280 11.69 -1.33 -6.98
N ALA A 281 10.62 -1.30 -7.79
CA ALA A 281 9.82 -0.09 -8.03
C ALA A 281 9.04 0.33 -6.77
N LEU A 282 8.35 -0.62 -6.12
CA LEU A 282 7.61 -0.37 -4.88
C LEU A 282 8.51 0.08 -3.75
N CYS A 283 9.71 -0.50 -3.60
CA CYS A 283 10.71 -0.03 -2.63
C CYS A 283 11.05 1.45 -2.82
N LYS A 284 11.28 1.88 -4.08
CA LYS A 284 11.56 3.29 -4.40
C LYS A 284 10.36 4.19 -4.05
N GLU A 285 9.15 3.75 -4.33
CA GLU A 285 7.93 4.50 -3.99
C GLU A 285 7.76 4.65 -2.47
N VAL A 286 7.96 3.57 -1.70
CA VAL A 286 7.94 3.59 -0.23
C VAL A 286 8.98 4.57 0.32
N GLU A 287 10.19 4.61 -0.24
CA GLU A 287 11.20 5.58 0.17
C GLU A 287 10.76 7.03 -0.12
N ILE A 288 10.16 7.30 -1.29
CA ILE A 288 9.65 8.63 -1.65
C ILE A 288 8.53 9.05 -0.70
N LEU A 289 7.55 8.18 -0.45
CA LEU A 289 6.46 8.42 0.50
C LEU A 289 6.98 8.65 1.91
N THR A 290 8.01 7.90 2.34
CA THR A 290 8.63 8.08 3.65
C THR A 290 9.34 9.43 3.77
N ARG A 291 10.04 9.88 2.71
CA ARG A 291 10.65 11.22 2.68
C ARG A 291 9.58 12.32 2.72
N SER A 292 8.53 12.18 1.91
CA SER A 292 7.39 13.12 1.89
C SER A 292 6.69 13.20 3.26
N LYS A 293 6.43 12.05 3.91
CA LYS A 293 5.85 11.99 5.27
C LYS A 293 6.71 12.75 6.29
N LYS A 294 8.04 12.58 6.24
CA LYS A 294 8.96 13.32 7.14
C LYS A 294 8.88 14.83 6.89
N GLN A 295 8.87 15.25 5.63
CA GLN A 295 8.72 16.65 5.27
C GLN A 295 7.38 17.22 5.75
N ALA A 296 6.28 16.49 5.52
CA ALA A 296 4.95 16.88 5.99
C ALA A 296 4.88 16.99 7.52
N ALA A 297 5.51 16.06 8.26
CA ALA A 297 5.57 16.11 9.72
C ALA A 297 6.35 17.35 10.23
N LEU A 298 7.44 17.73 9.57
CA LEU A 298 8.19 18.96 9.90
C LEU A 298 7.36 20.23 9.64
N ILE A 299 6.66 20.27 8.51
CA ILE A 299 5.76 21.38 8.17
C ILE A 299 4.61 21.47 9.20
N HIS A 300 4.01 20.34 9.55
CA HIS A 300 2.96 20.25 10.57
C HIS A 300 3.46 20.78 11.92
N SER A 301 4.59 20.28 12.40
CA SER A 301 5.18 20.74 13.68
C SER A 301 5.46 22.24 13.67
N THR A 302 5.94 22.79 12.55
CA THR A 302 6.15 24.24 12.41
C THR A 302 4.83 25.02 12.45
N ALA A 303 3.79 24.52 11.77
CA ALA A 303 2.47 25.13 11.76
C ALA A 303 1.81 25.08 13.14
N GLU A 304 1.97 23.97 13.87
CA GLU A 304 1.46 23.75 15.22
C GLU A 304 2.08 24.74 16.22
N VAL A 305 3.40 24.96 16.16
CA VAL A 305 4.07 25.98 16.99
C VAL A 305 3.54 27.39 16.71
N ARG A 306 3.33 27.73 15.43
CA ARG A 306 2.75 29.04 15.06
C ARG A 306 1.31 29.19 15.53
N LEU A 307 0.51 28.11 15.44
CA LEU A 307 -0.85 28.07 15.93
C LEU A 307 -0.91 28.26 17.45
N ASN A 308 -0.09 27.54 18.21
CA ASN A 308 -0.02 27.66 19.66
C ASN A 308 0.34 29.08 20.09
N ARG A 309 1.34 29.71 19.44
CA ARG A 309 1.68 31.11 19.69
C ARG A 309 0.52 32.07 19.41
N ALA A 310 -0.23 31.83 18.33
CA ALA A 310 -1.40 32.65 18.00
C ALA A 310 -2.54 32.46 19.02
N VAL A 311 -2.73 31.24 19.52
CA VAL A 311 -3.71 30.92 20.57
C VAL A 311 -3.33 31.61 21.88
N GLU A 312 -2.08 31.50 22.32
CA GLU A 312 -1.57 32.18 23.52
C GLU A 312 -1.76 33.71 23.43
N GLU A 313 -1.49 34.30 22.27
CA GLU A 313 -1.70 35.73 22.03
C GLU A 313 -3.18 36.13 22.12
N VAL A 314 -4.08 35.32 21.56
CA VAL A 314 -5.53 35.53 21.69
C VAL A 314 -5.98 35.46 23.14
N GLU A 315 -5.49 34.49 23.91
CA GLU A 315 -5.80 34.35 25.34
C GLU A 315 -5.27 35.53 26.16
N ARG A 316 -4.06 36.00 25.86
CA ARG A 316 -3.48 37.21 26.46
C ARG A 316 -4.33 38.43 26.18
N LEU A 317 -4.74 38.65 24.91
CA LEU A 317 -5.58 39.78 24.51
C LEU A 317 -6.99 39.71 25.15
N LYS A 318 -7.59 38.53 25.22
CA LYS A 318 -8.87 38.32 25.93
C LYS A 318 -8.76 38.69 27.41
N SER A 319 -7.68 38.26 28.06
CA SER A 319 -7.43 38.56 29.48
C SER A 319 -7.23 40.06 29.71
N GLN A 320 -6.48 40.74 28.83
CA GLN A 320 -6.32 42.19 28.88
C GLN A 320 -7.64 42.94 28.65
N LEU A 321 -8.46 42.49 27.69
CA LEU A 321 -9.77 43.06 27.45
C LEU A 321 -10.69 42.92 28.67
N ALA A 322 -10.70 41.74 29.31
CA ALA A 322 -11.48 41.51 30.52
C ALA A 322 -11.02 42.42 31.66
N LYS A 323 -9.69 42.55 31.87
CA LYS A 323 -9.12 43.44 32.89
C LYS A 323 -9.49 44.90 32.63
N THR A 324 -9.38 45.39 31.39
CA THR A 324 -9.76 46.77 31.04
C THR A 324 -11.25 47.02 31.23
N LYS A 325 -12.11 46.05 30.88
CA LYS A 325 -13.56 46.14 31.13
C LYS A 325 -13.86 46.23 32.62
N GLN A 326 -13.18 45.43 33.45
CA GLN A 326 -13.35 45.47 34.89
C GLN A 326 -12.89 46.82 35.47
N ILE A 327 -11.69 47.29 35.10
CA ILE A 327 -11.18 48.61 35.53
C ILE A 327 -12.15 49.73 35.13
N ASN A 328 -12.72 49.68 33.93
CA ASN A 328 -13.66 50.70 33.48
C ASN A 328 -14.97 50.66 34.30
N LYS A 329 -15.47 49.45 34.61
CA LYS A 329 -16.64 49.29 35.48
C LYS A 329 -16.39 49.84 36.88
N ASP A 330 -15.21 49.56 37.45
CA ASP A 330 -14.82 50.03 38.78
C ASP A 330 -14.69 51.56 38.80
N LYS A 331 -14.07 52.15 37.78
CA LYS A 331 -13.98 53.62 37.63
C LYS A 331 -15.35 54.29 37.52
N ILE A 332 -16.26 53.75 36.71
CA ILE A 332 -17.63 54.27 36.61
C ILE A 332 -18.34 54.20 37.97
N SER A 333 -18.14 53.11 38.73
CA SER A 333 -18.70 52.97 40.07
C SER A 333 -18.12 53.98 41.06
N GLU A 334 -16.80 54.19 41.03
CA GLU A 334 -16.10 55.16 41.87
C GLU A 334 -16.52 56.60 41.55
N GLU A 335 -16.59 56.96 40.26
CA GLU A 335 -17.07 58.26 39.79
C GLU A 335 -18.53 58.51 40.21
N GLN A 336 -19.38 57.48 40.11
CA GLN A 336 -20.77 57.56 40.55
C GLN A 336 -20.89 57.77 42.06
N GLN A 337 -20.12 57.02 42.87
CA GLN A 337 -20.09 57.19 44.32
C GLN A 337 -19.55 58.58 44.72
N SER A 338 -18.49 59.05 44.06
CA SER A 338 -17.94 60.39 44.27
C SER A 338 -18.96 61.48 43.94
N LYS A 339 -19.68 61.35 42.82
CA LYS A 339 -20.76 62.26 42.44
C LYS A 339 -21.90 62.28 43.47
N GLU A 340 -22.31 61.11 43.98
CA GLU A 340 -23.34 61.01 45.03
C GLU A 340 -22.89 61.69 46.33
N ASN A 341 -21.64 61.50 46.74
CA ASN A 341 -21.07 62.18 47.92
C ASN A 341 -21.07 63.70 47.76
N LEU A 342 -20.59 64.20 46.61
CA LEU A 342 -20.59 65.65 46.31
C LEU A 342 -22.02 66.22 46.27
N LEU A 343 -23.00 65.49 45.74
CA LEU A 343 -24.39 65.91 45.76
C LEU A 343 -24.94 66.00 47.19
N ALA A 344 -24.63 65.02 48.05
CA ALA A 344 -25.05 65.04 49.46
C ALA A 344 -24.42 66.22 50.22
N GLU A 345 -23.12 66.46 50.05
CA GLU A 345 -22.43 67.61 50.64
C GLU A 345 -23.01 68.93 50.13
N ASN A 346 -23.26 69.06 48.82
CA ASN A 346 -23.88 70.25 48.25
C ASN A 346 -25.27 70.53 48.83
N GLN A 347 -26.05 69.49 49.12
CA GLN A 347 -27.34 69.63 49.81
C GLN A 347 -27.17 70.13 51.25
N ILE A 348 -26.19 69.62 52.00
CA ILE A 348 -25.90 70.06 53.37
C ILE A 348 -25.45 71.53 53.37
N LEU A 349 -24.53 71.90 52.48
CA LEU A 349 -24.06 73.28 52.34
C LEU A 349 -25.21 74.23 51.97
N LYS A 350 -26.13 73.81 51.08
CA LYS A 350 -27.34 74.57 50.78
C LYS A 350 -28.21 74.78 52.02
N LYS A 351 -28.43 73.74 52.83
CA LYS A 351 -29.18 73.84 54.09
C LYS A 351 -28.51 74.80 55.08
N GLN A 352 -27.22 74.64 55.33
CA GLN A 352 -26.43 75.53 56.19
C GLN A 352 -26.50 76.99 55.71
N LYS A 353 -26.38 77.24 54.40
CA LYS A 353 -26.55 78.57 53.81
C LYS A 353 -27.94 79.15 54.11
N THR A 354 -29.00 78.36 53.95
CA THR A 354 -30.36 78.82 54.23
C THR A 354 -30.59 79.12 55.71
N GLU A 355 -30.05 78.30 56.60
CA GLU A 355 -30.10 78.50 58.05
C GLU A 355 -29.35 79.77 58.46
N LEU A 356 -28.15 79.99 57.91
CA LEU A 356 -27.36 81.19 58.17
C LEU A 356 -28.08 82.46 57.69
N ILE A 357 -28.65 82.45 56.48
CA ILE A 357 -29.47 83.55 55.96
C ILE A 357 -30.67 83.82 56.88
N ALA A 358 -31.34 82.78 57.37
CA ALA A 358 -32.44 82.91 58.31
C ALA A 358 -31.98 83.52 59.65
N GLY A 359 -30.81 83.11 60.14
CA GLY A 359 -30.15 83.69 61.33
C GLY A 359 -29.88 85.18 61.17
N PHE A 360 -29.24 85.61 60.08
CA PHE A 360 -28.99 87.02 59.81
C PHE A 360 -30.29 87.84 59.69
N LYS A 361 -31.34 87.30 59.06
CA LYS A 361 -32.66 87.96 59.02
C LYS A 361 -33.26 88.15 60.41
N LYS A 362 -33.11 87.18 61.31
CA LYS A 362 -33.56 87.31 62.71
C LYS A 362 -32.74 88.36 63.47
N GLN A 363 -31.41 88.36 63.30
CA GLN A 363 -30.53 89.37 63.90
C GLN A 363 -30.88 90.78 63.43
N LEU A 364 -31.13 90.99 62.14
CA LEU A 364 -31.59 92.28 61.60
C LEU A 364 -32.89 92.76 62.28
N LYS A 365 -33.90 91.88 62.38
CA LYS A 365 -35.15 92.21 63.10
C LYS A 365 -34.92 92.54 64.57
N LEU A 366 -34.01 91.82 65.24
CA LEU A 366 -33.66 92.09 66.63
C LEU A 366 -33.00 93.47 66.78
N ILE A 367 -32.08 93.83 65.87
CA ILE A 367 -31.45 95.16 65.84
C ILE A 367 -32.52 96.25 65.70
N ASP A 368 -33.50 96.07 64.82
CA ASP A 368 -34.60 97.04 64.63
C ASP A 368 -35.45 97.20 65.90
N ILE A 369 -35.78 96.08 66.57
CA ILE A 369 -36.52 96.09 67.85
C ILE A 369 -35.69 96.79 68.93
N LEU A 370 -34.41 96.46 69.08
CA LEU A 370 -33.52 97.05 70.08
C LEU A 370 -33.31 98.56 69.85
N LYS A 371 -33.17 99.00 68.59
CA LYS A 371 -33.10 100.42 68.24
C LYS A 371 -34.37 101.16 68.64
N ARG A 372 -35.54 100.57 68.38
CA ARG A 372 -36.85 101.11 68.79
C ARG A 372 -36.98 101.16 70.31
N GLN A 373 -36.60 100.11 71.02
CA GLN A 373 -36.58 100.06 72.48
C GLN A 373 -35.65 101.12 73.08
N LYS A 374 -34.43 101.29 72.52
CA LYS A 374 -33.50 102.35 72.92
C LYS A 374 -34.13 103.74 72.76
N MET A 375 -34.78 104.01 71.62
CA MET A 375 -35.50 105.26 71.39
C MET A 375 -36.62 105.48 72.42
N HIS A 376 -37.44 104.47 72.70
CA HIS A 376 -38.47 104.57 73.73
C HIS A 376 -37.89 104.82 75.13
N PHE A 377 -36.78 104.17 75.46
CA PHE A 377 -36.10 104.36 76.74
C PHE A 377 -35.50 105.76 76.87
N GLU A 378 -34.84 106.28 75.84
CA GLU A 378 -34.32 107.65 75.81
C GLU A 378 -35.44 108.70 75.94
N ALA A 379 -36.57 108.50 75.25
CA ALA A 379 -37.75 109.35 75.39
C ALA A 379 -38.33 109.30 76.82
N ALA A 380 -38.46 108.12 77.42
CA ALA A 380 -38.92 107.96 78.80
C ALA A 380 -37.96 108.62 79.81
N LYS A 381 -36.64 108.53 79.59
CA LYS A 381 -35.63 109.18 80.43
C LYS A 381 -35.71 110.71 80.32
N LEU A 382 -35.87 111.25 79.11
CA LEU A 382 -36.08 112.69 78.92
C LEU A 382 -37.39 113.16 79.59
N LEU A 383 -38.45 112.35 79.53
CA LEU A 383 -39.70 112.63 80.22
C LEU A 383 -39.52 112.61 81.74
N SER A 384 -38.82 111.62 82.31
CA SER A 384 -38.56 111.57 83.75
C SER A 384 -37.71 112.75 84.23
N PHE A 385 -36.72 113.21 83.44
CA PHE A 385 -36.00 114.44 83.74
C PHE A 385 -36.92 115.67 83.76
N ALA A 386 -37.82 115.78 82.78
CA ALA A 386 -38.79 116.89 82.75
C ALA A 386 -39.75 116.82 83.95
N GLU A 387 -40.21 115.63 84.34
CA GLU A 387 -41.03 115.40 85.54
C GLU A 387 -40.28 115.78 86.83
N GLU A 388 -39.03 115.35 87.00
CA GLU A 388 -38.19 115.70 88.15
C GLU A 388 -37.95 117.21 88.27
N GLU A 389 -37.62 117.89 87.17
CA GLU A 389 -37.44 119.35 87.14
C GLU A 389 -38.75 120.09 87.41
N PHE A 390 -39.88 119.58 86.91
CA PHE A 390 -41.21 120.12 87.20
C PHE A 390 -41.56 119.99 88.69
N VAL A 391 -41.28 118.84 89.33
CA VAL A 391 -41.48 118.64 90.77
C VAL A 391 -40.58 119.56 91.60
N LYS A 392 -39.29 119.70 91.25
CA LYS A 392 -38.39 120.66 91.92
C LYS A 392 -38.91 122.10 91.85
N ALA A 393 -39.44 122.52 90.70
CA ALA A 393 -40.03 123.85 90.54
C ALA A 393 -41.27 124.05 91.43
N LEU A 394 -42.03 122.98 91.76
CA LEU A 394 -43.14 123.03 92.72
C LEU A 394 -42.64 123.09 94.19
N ASP A 395 -41.52 122.43 94.51
CA ASP A 395 -40.94 122.41 95.87
C ASP A 395 -40.18 123.70 96.24
N TRP A 396 -39.80 124.55 95.26
CA TRP A 396 -39.23 125.89 95.49
C TRP A 396 -40.17 126.89 96.19
N GLY A 397 -41.41 126.50 96.50
CA GLY A 397 -42.34 127.27 97.32
C GLY A 397 -42.36 126.93 98.82
N LYS A 398 -41.48 126.04 99.32
CA LYS A 398 -41.47 125.61 100.74
C LYS A 398 -40.11 125.70 101.42
N SER A 399 -39.60 126.92 101.61
CA SER A 399 -39.04 127.50 102.86
C SER A 399 -38.34 128.81 102.56
#